data_AF-A0A833RAS0-F1
#
_entry.id   AF-A0A833RAS0-F1
#
_cell.length_a   1.000
_cell.length_b   1.000
_cell.length_c   1.000
_cell.angle_alpha   90.00
_cell.angle_beta   90.00
_cell.angle_gamma   90.00
#
_symmetry.space_group_name_H-M   'P 1'
#
loop_
_entity.id
_entity.type
_entity.pdbx_description
1 polymer ?
#
loop_
_entity_poly.entity_id
_entity_poly.type
_entity_poly.pdbx_seq_one_letter_code
_entity_poly.pdbx_strand_id
1 'polypeptide(L)'
;MFIAEVFPPPIPLSALSESEAEARFNFLCKEAPNTILLKILDLVGSSPDSNLRFHGAYALRYLLHRHILKLWPRFHPRITSRLKEYLININFVTPEKKRCILEQLRGALIALGSYLLPDDPWPELISLLYPSLVSTSARVRGSALFIFSNLAELIVIEPQLLHPHLSTLRSMIGSSLVRELNGLDIQEERNAALLAAITLNHLVPPSEDCKMFQDLLPYMISVLLEAFTGNQQELVKEAVKRLTLLIAVEPKYICPCLPAVVEAMLQIAEFEGVDEELRCRAVNLVVTLAKTREKEPVMVEQHLVPVLERFVAILLQMLSDMEDDEDKDTGEENNFYCAKIFSNALSAALGGDLLVPVLIRLLPAYLTSSDWKERHAALFFLKEIAEGCAEAMKENLEQFKNKMVQLLNDNHPRVKWAALIAMHVLLVDLKPNLEAQYRGRIFPILILQAVNTFNRSTPLLQPAQSDSELTVSSTNMDNIEVKTGKDAGEKVLDEKALACNMLCCYADELKEDFHPWITQVALVLLPLLKIKFHKKVRKAAISAMSKLLCSAKLVVEKGEPCEAVKHCCAKMIPNSLIKAMHEEDDIELCCEMVKSLVDCIQVQFFH
;
A
#
# COMPACT_ATOMS: atom_id res chain seq x y z
N MET A 1 13.15 -4.03 33.63
CA MET A 1 12.92 -3.04 34.71
C MET A 1 11.46 -2.88 35.10
N PHE A 2 10.54 -2.53 34.18
CA PHE A 2 9.09 -2.37 34.45
C PHE A 2 8.48 -3.56 35.20
N ILE A 3 8.73 -4.81 34.79
CA ILE A 3 8.19 -6.01 35.44
C ILE A 3 8.79 -6.28 36.82
N ALA A 4 10.03 -5.85 37.06
CA ALA A 4 10.73 -6.08 38.33
C ALA A 4 10.20 -5.15 39.44
N GLU A 5 9.81 -3.92 39.11
CA GLU A 5 9.12 -3.04 40.06
C GLU A 5 7.67 -3.43 40.27
N VAL A 6 6.99 -3.89 39.21
CA VAL A 6 5.60 -4.34 39.32
C VAL A 6 5.54 -5.66 40.11
N PHE A 7 6.54 -6.57 40.06
CA PHE A 7 6.60 -7.79 40.90
C PHE A 7 8.04 -8.30 41.18
N PRO A 8 8.62 -8.14 42.39
CA PRO A 8 9.89 -8.80 42.74
C PRO A 8 9.66 -10.28 43.11
N PRO A 9 10.45 -11.27 42.62
CA PRO A 9 11.31 -12.07 43.51
C PRO A 9 12.56 -12.72 42.81
N PRO A 10 13.25 -13.73 43.41
CA PRO A 10 14.65 -13.72 43.89
C PRO A 10 15.75 -13.89 42.80
N ILE A 11 15.57 -13.36 41.60
CA ILE A 11 16.53 -13.56 40.49
C ILE A 11 17.08 -12.21 40.03
N PRO A 12 18.42 -12.02 39.94
CA PRO A 12 19.02 -10.78 39.49
C PRO A 12 18.59 -10.39 38.06
N LEU A 13 18.34 -9.10 37.87
CA LEU A 13 17.81 -8.43 36.66
C LEU A 13 18.61 -8.62 35.35
N SER A 14 19.78 -9.25 35.37
CA SER A 14 20.65 -9.37 34.20
C SER A 14 20.29 -10.53 33.26
N ALA A 15 19.13 -11.18 33.44
CA ALA A 15 18.85 -12.48 32.81
C ALA A 15 17.44 -12.69 32.24
N LEU A 16 16.62 -11.64 32.05
CA LEU A 16 15.32 -11.77 31.38
C LEU A 16 15.35 -11.09 30.01
N SER A 17 15.03 -11.86 28.96
CA SER A 17 14.87 -11.34 27.59
C SER A 17 13.59 -10.49 27.45
N GLU A 18 13.54 -9.57 26.48
CA GLU A 18 12.34 -8.76 26.20
C GLU A 18 11.10 -9.62 25.89
N SER A 19 11.30 -10.77 25.25
CA SER A 19 10.25 -11.74 24.94
C SER A 19 9.63 -12.37 26.20
N GLU A 20 10.45 -12.72 27.20
CA GLU A 20 9.97 -13.28 28.47
C GLU A 20 9.22 -12.23 29.31
N ALA A 21 9.65 -10.97 29.23
CA ALA A 21 8.96 -9.86 29.86
C ALA A 21 7.56 -9.67 29.27
N GLU A 22 7.44 -9.60 27.94
CA GLU A 22 6.14 -9.46 27.27
C GLU A 22 5.22 -10.66 27.53
N ALA A 23 5.76 -11.88 27.51
CA ALA A 23 5.00 -13.09 27.85
C ALA A 23 4.43 -13.02 29.28
N ARG A 24 5.23 -12.55 30.25
CA ARG A 24 4.79 -12.40 31.64
C ARG A 24 3.77 -11.29 31.82
N PHE A 25 3.90 -10.18 31.10
CA PHE A 25 2.90 -9.11 31.07
C PHE A 25 1.56 -9.64 30.53
N ASN A 26 1.58 -10.35 29.41
CA ASN A 26 0.40 -10.95 28.79
C ASN A 26 -0.26 -12.00 29.69
N PHE A 27 0.53 -12.79 30.41
CA PHE A 27 0.02 -13.73 31.42
C PHE A 27 -0.71 -13.00 32.55
N LEU A 28 -0.12 -11.92 33.08
CA LEU A 28 -0.72 -11.14 34.16
C LEU A 28 -2.00 -10.40 33.75
N CYS A 29 -2.07 -9.92 32.51
CA CYS A 29 -3.31 -9.38 31.93
C CYS A 29 -4.44 -10.43 31.96
N LYS A 30 -4.12 -11.71 31.78
CA LYS A 30 -5.11 -12.81 31.83
C LYS A 30 -5.51 -13.17 33.25
N GLU A 31 -4.54 -13.35 34.16
CA GLU A 31 -4.80 -13.90 35.50
C GLU A 31 -5.23 -12.84 36.53
N ALA A 32 -4.63 -11.64 36.50
CA ALA A 32 -4.81 -10.62 37.53
C ALA A 32 -4.98 -9.19 36.94
N PRO A 33 -6.03 -8.96 36.13
CA PRO A 33 -6.21 -7.70 35.39
C PRO A 33 -6.32 -6.47 36.30
N ASN A 34 -7.06 -6.57 37.40
CA ASN A 34 -7.22 -5.47 38.35
C ASN A 34 -5.89 -5.06 39.03
N THR A 35 -5.08 -6.05 39.40
CA THR A 35 -3.80 -5.83 40.08
C THR A 35 -2.78 -5.19 39.15
N ILE A 36 -2.68 -5.65 37.89
CA ILE A 36 -1.73 -5.08 36.94
C ILE A 36 -2.08 -3.62 36.63
N LEU A 37 -3.36 -3.30 36.43
CA LEU A 37 -3.80 -1.93 36.16
C LEU A 37 -3.49 -1.00 37.34
N LEU A 38 -3.80 -1.41 38.58
CA LEU A 38 -3.49 -0.62 39.77
C LEU A 38 -1.99 -0.35 39.92
N LYS A 39 -1.15 -1.38 39.73
CA LYS A 39 0.30 -1.23 39.83
C LYS A 39 0.87 -0.31 38.75
N ILE A 40 0.34 -0.38 37.52
CA ILE A 40 0.71 0.55 36.46
C ILE A 40 0.34 1.99 36.86
N LEU A 41 -0.88 2.21 37.35
CA LEU A 41 -1.33 3.54 37.79
C LEU A 41 -0.48 4.09 38.94
N ASP A 42 -0.14 3.27 39.93
CA ASP A 42 0.73 3.68 41.04
C ASP A 42 2.14 4.00 40.54
N LEU A 43 2.67 3.21 39.60
CA LEU A 43 4.00 3.42 39.02
C LEU A 43 4.07 4.72 38.21
N VAL A 44 3.08 5.00 37.37
CA VAL A 44 3.03 6.27 36.62
C VAL A 44 2.73 7.45 37.54
N GLY A 45 1.85 7.29 38.53
CA GLY A 45 1.42 8.39 39.40
C GLY A 45 2.39 8.76 40.51
N SER A 46 3.22 7.82 40.98
CA SER A 46 4.00 8.00 42.22
C SER A 46 5.50 7.73 42.08
N SER A 47 5.97 7.15 40.97
CA SER A 47 7.40 6.88 40.82
C SER A 47 8.20 8.18 40.65
N PRO A 48 9.29 8.39 41.42
CA PRO A 48 10.17 9.53 41.22
C PRO A 48 10.97 9.41 39.91
N ASP A 49 11.22 8.19 39.44
CA ASP A 49 11.95 7.94 38.19
C ASP A 49 11.06 8.11 36.96
N SER A 50 11.44 9.08 36.14
CA SER A 50 10.79 9.34 34.86
C SER A 50 10.85 8.21 33.84
N ASN A 51 11.90 7.39 33.84
CA ASN A 51 11.99 6.27 32.90
C ASN A 51 10.96 5.22 33.26
N LEU A 52 10.79 4.95 34.55
CA LEU A 52 9.75 4.05 35.03
C LEU A 52 8.36 4.62 34.72
N ARG A 53 8.10 5.90 35.01
CA ARG A 53 6.84 6.56 34.62
C ARG A 53 6.56 6.45 33.11
N PHE A 54 7.58 6.61 32.25
CA PHE A 54 7.45 6.45 30.81
C PHE A 54 7.03 5.02 30.40
N HIS A 55 7.74 4.01 30.90
CA HIS A 55 7.40 2.61 30.61
C HIS A 55 6.03 2.22 31.17
N GLY A 56 5.65 2.76 32.33
CA GLY A 56 4.31 2.60 32.90
C GLY A 56 3.23 3.21 32.01
N ALA A 57 3.44 4.44 31.52
CA ALA A 57 2.49 5.12 30.64
C ALA A 57 2.37 4.40 29.29
N TYR A 58 3.49 3.93 28.74
CA TYR A 58 3.51 3.10 27.54
C TYR A 58 2.75 1.79 27.74
N ALA A 59 3.01 1.07 28.84
CA ALA A 59 2.31 -0.17 29.17
C ALA A 59 0.82 0.05 29.40
N LEU A 60 0.43 1.18 30.01
CA LEU A 60 -0.97 1.57 30.15
C LEU A 60 -1.64 1.76 28.79
N ARG A 61 -1.01 2.53 27.89
CA ARG A 61 -1.50 2.72 26.52
C ARG A 61 -1.59 1.39 25.78
N TYR A 62 -0.56 0.56 25.84
CA TYR A 62 -0.53 -0.76 25.19
C TYR A 62 -1.67 -1.66 25.68
N LEU A 63 -1.88 -1.71 27.01
CA LEU A 63 -2.97 -2.47 27.62
C LEU A 63 -4.33 -2.00 27.11
N LEU A 64 -4.56 -0.69 27.09
CA LEU A 64 -5.82 -0.09 26.65
C LEU A 64 -6.01 -0.20 25.12
N HIS A 65 -4.95 -0.20 24.33
CA HIS A 65 -5.06 -0.32 22.88
C HIS A 65 -5.28 -1.77 22.43
N ARG A 66 -4.52 -2.74 22.98
CA ARG A 66 -4.54 -4.13 22.50
C ARG A 66 -5.48 -5.05 23.27
N HIS A 67 -5.78 -4.76 24.53
CA HIS A 67 -6.47 -5.71 25.41
C HIS A 67 -7.78 -5.19 26.00
N ILE A 68 -8.16 -3.93 25.79
CA ILE A 68 -9.33 -3.32 26.44
C ILE A 68 -10.63 -4.10 26.22
N LEU A 69 -10.89 -4.58 24.99
CA LEU A 69 -12.08 -5.38 24.66
C LEU A 69 -12.26 -6.58 25.59
N LYS A 70 -11.17 -7.26 25.96
CA LYS A 70 -11.19 -8.46 26.80
C LYS A 70 -11.08 -8.14 28.30
N LEU A 71 -10.39 -7.05 28.65
CA LEU A 71 -10.07 -6.73 30.04
C LEU A 71 -11.11 -5.82 30.69
N TRP A 72 -11.73 -4.91 29.94
CA TRP A 72 -12.64 -3.90 30.50
C TRP A 72 -13.80 -4.49 31.31
N PRO A 73 -14.52 -5.53 30.83
CA PRO A 73 -15.60 -6.15 31.61
C PRO A 73 -15.13 -6.85 32.88
N ARG A 74 -13.82 -7.17 32.98
CA ARG A 74 -13.20 -7.86 34.12
C ARG A 74 -12.65 -6.88 35.16
N PHE A 75 -12.63 -5.59 34.86
CA PHE A 75 -12.19 -4.59 35.81
C PHE A 75 -13.27 -4.27 36.84
N HIS A 76 -12.87 -4.12 38.09
CA HIS A 76 -13.77 -3.70 39.15
C HIS A 76 -14.18 -2.23 38.92
N PRO A 77 -15.47 -1.85 39.09
CA PRO A 77 -15.96 -0.50 38.81
C PRO A 77 -15.17 0.63 39.53
N ARG A 78 -14.75 0.41 40.78
CA ARG A 78 -13.88 1.36 41.50
C ARG A 78 -12.55 1.63 40.79
N ILE A 79 -11.98 0.62 40.12
CA ILE A 79 -10.69 0.73 39.43
C ILE A 79 -10.88 1.43 38.09
N THR A 80 -11.97 1.15 37.37
CA THR A 80 -12.28 1.85 36.11
C THR A 80 -12.58 3.33 36.37
N SER A 81 -13.32 3.69 37.43
CA SER A 81 -13.51 5.08 37.85
C SER A 81 -12.18 5.76 38.19
N ARG A 82 -11.31 5.10 38.97
CA ARG A 82 -9.98 5.64 39.30
C ARG A 82 -9.11 5.85 38.06
N LEU A 83 -9.17 4.94 37.09
CA LEU A 83 -8.46 5.09 35.81
C LEU A 83 -8.98 6.29 35.01
N LYS A 84 -10.32 6.43 34.87
CA LYS A 84 -10.96 7.57 34.19
C LYS A 84 -10.51 8.89 34.83
N GLU A 85 -10.61 9.00 36.15
CA GLU A 85 -10.20 10.19 36.92
C GLU A 85 -8.71 10.49 36.76
N TYR A 86 -7.86 9.47 36.88
CA TYR A 86 -6.40 9.62 36.73
C TYR A 86 -6.03 10.18 35.34
N LEU A 87 -6.57 9.57 34.27
CA LEU A 87 -6.28 9.98 32.90
C LEU A 87 -6.78 11.40 32.61
N ILE A 88 -7.94 11.79 33.14
CA ILE A 88 -8.43 13.16 33.02
C ILE A 88 -7.51 14.14 33.76
N ASN A 89 -7.20 13.87 35.03
CA ASN A 89 -6.41 14.77 35.86
C ASN A 89 -4.99 14.97 35.31
N ILE A 90 -4.33 13.90 34.87
CA ILE A 90 -2.95 13.95 34.37
C ILE A 90 -2.82 14.60 32.98
N ASN A 91 -3.92 14.76 32.24
CA ASN A 91 -3.92 15.44 30.93
C ASN A 91 -4.38 16.91 31.04
N PHE A 92 -5.36 17.20 31.91
CA PHE A 92 -6.04 18.50 31.92
C PHE A 92 -5.78 19.35 33.17
N VAL A 93 -5.65 18.73 34.35
CA VAL A 93 -5.61 19.45 35.64
C VAL A 93 -4.16 19.64 36.11
N THR A 94 -3.42 18.54 36.24
CA THR A 94 -2.01 18.53 36.63
C THR A 94 -1.19 17.84 35.55
N PRO A 95 -1.01 18.48 34.38
CA PRO A 95 -0.36 17.86 33.24
C PRO A 95 1.06 17.37 33.58
N GLU A 96 1.37 16.13 33.18
CA GLU A 96 2.72 15.57 33.34
C GLU A 96 3.77 16.49 32.71
N LYS A 97 4.89 16.65 33.43
CA LYS A 97 5.93 17.60 33.06
C LYS A 97 6.75 17.12 31.87
N LYS A 98 6.93 15.80 31.74
CA LYS A 98 7.67 15.19 30.63
C LYS A 98 6.75 14.88 29.45
N ARG A 99 7.05 15.49 28.30
CA ARG A 99 6.27 15.36 27.06
C ARG A 99 6.11 13.93 26.57
N CYS A 100 7.20 13.17 26.50
CA CYS A 100 7.16 11.77 26.06
C CYS A 100 6.21 10.91 26.91
N ILE A 101 6.06 11.22 28.20
CA ILE A 101 5.12 10.52 29.10
C ILE A 101 3.70 11.02 28.86
N LEU A 102 3.52 12.34 28.77
CA LEU A 102 2.23 12.96 28.50
C LEU A 102 1.64 12.46 27.17
N GLU A 103 2.47 12.28 26.13
CA GLU A 103 2.07 11.71 24.84
C GLU A 103 1.50 10.29 24.99
N GLN A 104 2.16 9.42 25.75
CA GLN A 104 1.65 8.06 26.02
C GLN A 104 0.32 8.12 26.80
N LEU A 105 0.18 9.06 27.74
CA LEU A 105 -1.03 9.23 28.53
C LEU A 105 -2.20 9.82 27.74
N ARG A 106 -1.95 10.73 26.79
CA ARG A 106 -2.94 11.17 25.80
C ARG A 106 -3.41 9.98 24.96
N GLY A 107 -2.46 9.17 24.47
CA GLY A 107 -2.76 7.95 23.71
C GLY A 107 -3.55 6.91 24.52
N ALA A 108 -3.25 6.75 25.80
CA ALA A 108 -4.01 5.88 26.71
C ALA A 108 -5.46 6.37 26.90
N LEU A 109 -5.66 7.69 27.07
CA LEU A 109 -6.98 8.29 27.16
C LEU A 109 -7.77 8.12 25.85
N ILE A 110 -7.13 8.33 24.69
CA ILE A 110 -7.74 8.10 23.38
C ILE A 110 -8.13 6.64 23.20
N ALA A 111 -7.26 5.68 23.53
CA ALA A 111 -7.59 4.25 23.43
C ALA A 111 -8.79 3.88 24.30
N LEU A 112 -8.85 4.42 25.53
CA LEU A 112 -9.99 4.22 26.42
C LEU A 112 -11.26 4.88 25.89
N GLY A 113 -11.18 6.14 25.45
CA GLY A 113 -12.30 6.89 24.89
C GLY A 113 -12.86 6.23 23.63
N SER A 114 -11.99 5.71 22.76
CA SER A 114 -12.37 5.02 21.53
C SER A 114 -13.20 3.76 21.79
N TYR A 115 -12.93 3.09 22.91
CA TYR A 115 -13.70 1.93 23.34
C TYR A 115 -15.02 2.31 24.04
N LEU A 116 -15.02 3.37 24.86
CA LEU A 116 -16.17 3.72 25.69
C LEU A 116 -17.24 4.53 24.96
N LEU A 117 -16.84 5.57 24.23
CA LEU A 117 -17.77 6.56 23.68
C LEU A 117 -18.88 6.00 22.78
N PRO A 118 -18.68 4.92 21.99
CA PRO A 118 -19.76 4.34 21.20
C PRO A 118 -20.96 3.85 22.02
N ASP A 119 -20.72 3.29 23.22
CA ASP A 119 -21.74 2.62 24.04
C ASP A 119 -22.07 3.37 25.35
N ASP A 120 -21.12 4.14 25.89
CA ASP A 120 -21.21 4.83 27.17
C ASP A 120 -20.66 6.27 27.05
N PRO A 121 -21.50 7.31 27.15
CA PRO A 121 -21.02 8.68 27.12
C PRO A 121 -20.09 8.93 28.31
N TRP A 122 -18.98 9.65 28.06
CA TRP A 122 -18.01 10.02 29.09
C TRP A 122 -18.15 11.51 29.44
N PRO A 123 -19.16 11.92 30.25
CA PRO A 123 -19.51 13.31 30.46
C PRO A 123 -18.39 14.11 31.12
N GLU A 124 -17.62 13.51 32.02
CA GLU A 124 -16.50 14.18 32.69
C GLU A 124 -15.44 14.62 31.67
N LEU A 125 -15.11 13.76 30.70
CA LEU A 125 -14.19 14.09 29.63
C LEU A 125 -14.77 15.20 28.73
N ILE A 126 -16.00 15.03 28.26
CA ILE A 126 -16.66 15.98 27.35
C ILE A 126 -16.76 17.37 27.97
N SER A 127 -17.15 17.44 29.25
CA SER A 127 -17.30 18.71 29.99
C SER A 127 -15.97 19.47 30.18
N LEU A 128 -14.83 18.77 30.14
CA LEU A 128 -13.51 19.37 30.33
C LEU A 128 -12.82 19.77 29.02
N LEU A 129 -13.22 19.23 27.87
CA LEU A 129 -12.57 19.55 26.60
C LEU A 129 -12.67 21.04 26.26
N TYR A 130 -13.87 21.64 26.36
CA TYR A 130 -14.07 23.06 26.06
C TYR A 130 -13.32 24.02 27.01
N PRO A 131 -13.46 23.90 28.35
CA PRO A 131 -12.68 24.73 29.28
C PRO A 131 -11.16 24.58 29.10
N SER A 132 -10.69 23.40 28.68
CA SER A 132 -9.26 23.16 28.48
C SER A 132 -8.68 23.91 27.27
N LEU A 133 -9.49 24.20 26.25
CA LEU A 133 -9.06 24.99 25.07
C LEU A 133 -8.76 26.46 25.40
N VAL A 134 -9.35 27.00 26.47
CA VAL A 134 -9.10 28.38 26.94
C VAL A 134 -8.13 28.45 28.13
N SER A 135 -7.54 27.33 28.51
CA SER A 135 -6.55 27.28 29.59
C SER A 135 -5.36 28.19 29.30
N THR A 136 -4.74 28.76 30.33
CA THR A 136 -3.49 29.51 30.20
C THR A 136 -2.30 28.61 29.84
N SER A 137 -2.39 27.32 30.16
CA SER A 137 -1.34 26.32 29.88
C SER A 137 -1.40 25.79 28.45
N ALA A 138 -0.32 25.98 27.69
CA ALA A 138 -0.17 25.43 26.34
C ALA A 138 -0.30 23.90 26.30
N ARG A 139 0.20 23.20 27.33
CA ARG A 139 0.09 21.73 27.42
C ARG A 139 -1.35 21.26 27.57
N VAL A 140 -2.17 21.99 28.33
CA VAL A 140 -3.58 21.65 28.52
C VAL A 140 -4.35 21.88 27.23
N ARG A 141 -4.12 23.03 26.56
CA ARG A 141 -4.70 23.32 25.24
C ARG A 141 -4.30 22.27 24.20
N GLY A 142 -3.00 21.95 24.11
CA GLY A 142 -2.50 20.92 23.19
C GLY A 142 -3.05 19.53 23.47
N SER A 143 -3.20 19.15 24.75
CA SER A 143 -3.83 17.86 25.11
C SER A 143 -5.31 17.83 24.73
N ALA A 144 -6.05 18.92 24.95
CA ALA A 144 -7.45 19.02 24.57
C ALA A 144 -7.64 18.92 23.05
N LEU A 145 -6.84 19.66 22.28
CA LEU A 145 -6.86 19.62 20.82
C LEU A 145 -6.51 18.24 20.27
N PHE A 146 -5.48 17.58 20.83
CA PHE A 146 -5.03 16.27 20.38
C PHE A 146 -6.05 15.16 20.73
N ILE A 147 -6.62 15.20 21.92
CA ILE A 147 -7.67 14.25 22.31
C ILE A 147 -8.93 14.47 21.46
N PHE A 148 -9.32 15.74 21.26
CA PHE A 148 -10.42 16.10 20.38
C PHE A 148 -10.18 15.58 18.96
N SER A 149 -9.03 15.85 18.35
CA SER A 149 -8.75 15.45 16.96
C SER A 149 -8.81 13.94 16.72
N ASN A 150 -8.66 13.11 17.75
CA ASN A 150 -8.72 11.65 17.63
C ASN A 150 -10.06 11.05 18.06
N LEU A 151 -10.84 11.74 18.90
CA LEU A 151 -12.12 11.25 19.40
C LEU A 151 -13.33 11.98 18.81
N ALA A 152 -13.13 13.04 18.01
CA ALA A 152 -14.23 13.91 17.61
C ALA A 152 -15.32 13.19 16.80
N GLU A 153 -14.98 12.21 15.95
CA GLU A 153 -15.96 11.34 15.27
C GLU A 153 -16.83 10.53 16.24
N LEU A 154 -16.29 10.16 17.40
CA LEU A 154 -17.00 9.36 18.41
C LEU A 154 -17.77 10.24 19.40
N ILE A 155 -17.27 11.44 19.69
CA ILE A 155 -17.93 12.41 20.59
C ILE A 155 -19.13 13.05 19.87
N VAL A 156 -18.99 13.33 18.58
CA VAL A 156 -20.03 13.97 17.76
C VAL A 156 -20.89 12.89 17.12
N ILE A 157 -21.73 12.25 17.96
CA ILE A 157 -22.67 11.21 17.51
C ILE A 157 -23.73 11.81 16.56
N GLU A 158 -24.10 13.09 16.76
CA GLU A 158 -24.98 13.85 15.88
C GLU A 158 -24.35 15.19 15.46
N PRO A 159 -24.14 15.44 14.15
CA PRO A 159 -23.59 16.72 13.66
C PRO A 159 -24.37 17.97 14.11
N GLN A 160 -25.66 17.80 14.41
CA GLN A 160 -26.58 18.86 14.85
C GLN A 160 -26.18 19.43 16.23
N LEU A 161 -25.60 18.60 17.10
CA LEU A 161 -25.16 19.00 18.44
C LEU A 161 -23.83 19.76 18.42
N LEU A 162 -23.02 19.54 17.38
CA LEU A 162 -21.76 20.25 17.19
C LEU A 162 -21.99 21.67 16.63
N HIS A 163 -23.01 21.85 15.80
CA HIS A 163 -23.28 23.08 15.06
C HIS A 163 -23.28 24.37 15.92
N PRO A 164 -23.91 24.42 17.12
CA PRO A 164 -23.90 25.62 17.96
C PRO A 164 -22.50 26.04 18.44
N HIS A 165 -21.56 25.10 18.49
CA HIS A 165 -20.22 25.31 19.01
C HIS A 165 -19.14 25.46 17.94
N LEU A 166 -19.48 25.26 16.65
CA LEU A 166 -18.51 25.28 15.55
C LEU A 166 -17.74 26.60 15.45
N SER A 167 -18.42 27.74 15.58
CA SER A 167 -17.77 29.07 15.52
C SER A 167 -16.75 29.28 16.65
N THR A 168 -17.08 28.75 17.83
CA THR A 168 -16.23 28.83 19.02
C THR A 168 -15.02 27.92 18.88
N LEU A 169 -15.22 26.66 18.45
CA LEU A 169 -14.13 25.72 18.17
C LEU A 169 -13.20 26.25 17.07
N ARG A 170 -13.78 26.79 15.99
CA ARG A 170 -13.05 27.43 14.89
C ARG A 170 -12.14 28.55 15.40
N SER A 171 -12.68 29.44 16.24
CA SER A 171 -11.91 30.54 16.82
C SER A 171 -10.78 30.03 17.73
N MET A 172 -11.05 29.03 18.57
CA MET A 172 -10.05 28.45 19.47
C MET A 172 -8.92 27.76 18.71
N ILE A 173 -9.26 26.89 17.75
CA ILE A 173 -8.29 26.18 16.90
C ILE A 173 -7.47 27.19 16.09
N GLY A 174 -8.13 28.19 15.47
CA GLY A 174 -7.44 29.25 14.75
C GLY A 174 -6.47 30.03 15.63
N SER A 175 -6.87 30.37 16.86
CA SER A 175 -5.97 31.04 17.81
C SER A 175 -4.75 30.19 18.13
N SER A 176 -4.92 28.88 18.32
CA SER A 176 -3.82 27.96 18.59
C SER A 176 -2.89 27.81 17.39
N LEU A 177 -3.40 27.73 16.16
CA LEU A 177 -2.60 27.65 14.92
C LEU A 177 -1.68 28.86 14.70
N VAL A 178 -2.11 30.05 15.10
CA VAL A 178 -1.41 31.32 14.83
C VAL A 178 -0.52 31.78 16.01
N ARG A 179 -0.54 31.08 17.16
CA ARG A 179 0.29 31.44 18.31
C ARG A 179 1.77 31.47 17.92
N GLU A 180 2.46 32.51 18.40
CA GLU A 180 3.89 32.70 18.17
C GLU A 180 4.69 31.52 18.74
N LEU A 181 5.58 30.95 17.92
CA LEU A 181 6.49 29.90 18.34
C LEU A 181 7.52 30.42 19.33
N ASN A 182 7.26 30.22 20.61
CA ASN A 182 8.17 30.60 21.69
C ASN A 182 8.51 29.41 22.62
N GLY A 183 8.37 28.19 22.11
CA GLY A 183 8.75 26.98 22.82
C GLY A 183 8.05 25.74 22.29
N LEU A 184 8.59 24.60 22.71
CA LEU A 184 8.12 23.29 22.27
C LEU A 184 6.70 22.95 22.76
N ASP A 185 6.23 23.52 23.89
CA ASP A 185 4.84 23.31 24.36
C ASP A 185 3.82 24.00 23.43
N ILE A 186 4.17 25.18 22.88
CA ILE A 186 3.34 25.87 21.89
C ILE A 186 3.43 25.18 20.52
N GLN A 187 4.59 24.61 20.18
CA GLN A 187 4.71 23.78 18.99
C GLN A 187 3.78 22.56 19.05
N GLU A 188 3.76 21.82 20.16
CA GLU A 188 2.81 20.71 20.36
C GLU A 188 1.35 21.17 20.28
N GLU A 189 1.03 22.34 20.83
CA GLU A 189 -0.31 22.92 20.73
C GLU A 189 -0.68 23.20 19.26
N ARG A 190 0.20 23.82 18.49
CA ARG A 190 0.00 24.11 17.06
C ARG A 190 -0.16 22.84 16.25
N ASN A 191 0.66 21.83 16.53
CA ASN A 191 0.59 20.52 15.89
C ASN A 191 -0.76 19.83 16.16
N ALA A 192 -1.22 19.86 17.41
CA ALA A 192 -2.53 19.35 17.78
C ALA A 192 -3.67 20.15 17.14
N ALA A 193 -3.52 21.48 17.03
CA ALA A 193 -4.47 22.36 16.35
C ALA A 193 -4.57 22.05 14.85
N LEU A 194 -3.46 21.73 14.19
CA LEU A 194 -3.45 21.29 12.78
C LEU A 194 -4.32 20.05 12.61
N LEU A 195 -4.07 19.00 13.39
CA LEU A 195 -4.84 17.76 13.31
C LEU A 195 -6.32 17.99 13.64
N ALA A 196 -6.61 18.80 14.68
CA ALA A 196 -7.97 19.14 15.06
C ALA A 196 -8.70 19.93 13.98
N ALA A 197 -8.03 20.87 13.29
CA ALA A 197 -8.61 21.64 12.20
C ALA A 197 -8.99 20.73 11.03
N ILE A 198 -8.12 19.79 10.63
CA ILE A 198 -8.41 18.86 9.54
C ILE A 198 -9.59 17.96 9.91
N THR A 199 -9.58 17.38 11.12
CA THR A 199 -10.66 16.50 11.58
C THR A 199 -11.99 17.23 11.70
N LEU A 200 -12.01 18.46 12.20
CA LEU A 200 -13.24 19.23 12.34
C LEU A 200 -13.92 19.47 10.97
N ASN A 201 -13.13 19.68 9.92
CA ASN A 201 -13.67 19.80 8.57
C ASN A 201 -14.28 18.50 8.05
N HIS A 202 -13.69 17.36 8.38
CA HIS A 202 -14.25 16.04 8.02
C HIS A 202 -15.62 15.78 8.69
N LEU A 203 -15.83 16.34 9.89
CA LEU A 203 -17.06 16.16 10.67
C LEU A 203 -18.22 17.07 10.26
N VAL A 204 -17.92 18.20 9.63
CA VAL A 204 -18.93 19.16 9.21
C VAL A 204 -19.48 18.71 7.86
N PRO A 205 -20.81 18.51 7.72
CA PRO A 205 -21.39 18.11 6.44
C PRO A 205 -21.07 19.15 5.36
N PRO A 206 -20.87 18.73 4.11
CA PRO A 206 -20.53 19.62 3.00
C PRO A 206 -21.65 20.65 2.80
N SER A 207 -21.42 21.85 3.34
CA SER A 207 -22.38 22.94 3.47
C SER A 207 -21.64 24.28 3.46
N GLU A 208 -22.36 25.41 3.57
CA GLU A 208 -21.74 26.74 3.73
C GLU A 208 -20.78 26.79 4.95
N ASP A 209 -20.98 25.94 5.96
CA ASP A 209 -20.15 25.91 7.16
C ASP A 209 -18.72 25.40 6.91
N CYS A 210 -18.48 24.60 5.86
CA CYS A 210 -17.12 24.22 5.47
C CYS A 210 -16.29 25.45 5.07
N LYS A 211 -16.93 26.49 4.50
CA LYS A 211 -16.23 27.74 4.14
C LYS A 211 -15.73 28.51 5.36
N MET A 212 -16.38 28.36 6.52
CA MET A 212 -15.97 29.02 7.77
C MET A 212 -14.58 28.58 8.24
N PHE A 213 -14.10 27.42 7.80
CA PHE A 213 -12.79 26.89 8.14
C PHE A 213 -11.76 27.08 7.04
N GLN A 214 -12.13 27.56 5.84
CA GLN A 214 -11.18 27.73 4.74
C GLN A 214 -10.12 28.80 5.03
N ASP A 215 -10.47 29.80 5.85
CA ASP A 215 -9.52 30.84 6.26
C ASP A 215 -8.44 30.32 7.22
N LEU A 216 -8.60 29.11 7.78
CA LEU A 216 -7.57 28.43 8.57
C LEU A 216 -6.54 27.70 7.70
N LEU A 217 -6.85 27.40 6.43
CA LEU A 217 -6.00 26.60 5.55
C LEU A 217 -4.56 27.13 5.42
N PRO A 218 -4.31 28.44 5.20
CA PRO A 218 -2.94 28.93 5.09
C PRO A 218 -2.11 28.64 6.34
N TYR A 219 -2.71 28.74 7.53
CA TYR A 219 -2.05 28.45 8.79
C TYR A 219 -1.87 26.94 9.02
N MET A 220 -2.80 26.11 8.55
CA MET A 220 -2.64 24.66 8.57
C MET A 220 -1.45 24.23 7.72
N ILE A 221 -1.31 24.78 6.51
CA ILE A 221 -0.17 24.48 5.62
C ILE A 221 1.13 25.02 6.20
N SER A 222 1.13 26.20 6.83
CA SER A 222 2.33 26.70 7.49
C SER A 222 2.81 25.77 8.61
N VAL A 223 1.91 25.29 9.48
CA VAL A 223 2.25 24.35 10.55
C VAL A 223 2.72 23.01 9.99
N LEU A 224 2.11 22.51 8.90
CA LEU A 224 2.56 21.29 8.23
C LEU A 224 4.01 21.42 7.72
N LEU A 225 4.35 22.52 7.06
CA LEU A 225 5.70 22.79 6.55
C LEU A 225 6.72 23.00 7.68
N GLU A 226 6.32 23.68 8.76
CA GLU A 226 7.14 23.81 9.97
C GLU A 226 7.40 22.45 10.64
N ALA A 227 6.40 21.57 10.69
CA ALA A 227 6.56 20.21 11.21
C ALA A 227 7.52 19.39 10.32
N PHE A 228 7.40 19.52 9.01
CA PHE A 228 8.30 18.87 8.04
C PHE A 228 9.74 19.33 8.22
N THR A 229 9.98 20.65 8.21
CA THR A 229 11.32 21.22 8.44
C THR A 229 11.87 20.92 9.84
N GLY A 230 10.99 20.74 10.83
CA GLY A 230 11.32 20.28 12.18
C GLY A 230 11.56 18.78 12.32
N ASN A 231 11.59 18.02 11.21
CA ASN A 231 11.77 16.56 11.16
C ASN A 231 10.72 15.78 11.98
N GLN A 232 9.48 16.26 12.05
CA GLN A 232 8.38 15.59 12.75
C GLN A 232 7.61 14.69 11.78
N GLN A 233 8.30 13.71 11.18
CA GLN A 233 7.76 12.89 10.09
C GLN A 233 6.45 12.20 10.47
N GLU A 234 6.34 11.62 11.67
CA GLU A 234 5.10 10.97 12.16
C GLU A 234 3.88 11.92 12.20
N LEU A 235 4.08 13.17 12.59
CA LEU A 235 3.01 14.17 12.58
C LEU A 235 2.62 14.53 11.14
N VAL A 236 3.60 14.70 10.26
CA VAL A 236 3.36 15.01 8.84
C VAL A 236 2.63 13.85 8.17
N LYS A 237 3.02 12.60 8.42
CA LYS A 237 2.33 11.39 7.94
C LYS A 237 0.85 11.41 8.31
N GLU A 238 0.56 11.66 9.59
CA GLU A 238 -0.82 11.69 10.09
C GLU A 238 -1.62 12.88 9.53
N ALA A 239 -1.01 14.06 9.43
CA ALA A 239 -1.66 15.23 8.85
C ALA A 239 -1.96 15.03 7.35
N VAL A 240 -1.00 14.53 6.57
CA VAL A 240 -1.17 14.21 5.15
C VAL A 240 -2.25 13.14 4.97
N LYS A 241 -2.27 12.10 5.80
CA LYS A 241 -3.34 11.08 5.78
C LYS A 241 -4.73 11.69 5.91
N ARG A 242 -4.92 12.57 6.91
CA ARG A 242 -6.22 13.22 7.15
C ARG A 242 -6.59 14.19 6.03
N LEU A 243 -5.61 14.92 5.48
CA LEU A 243 -5.82 15.80 4.33
C LEU A 243 -6.23 15.00 3.08
N THR A 244 -5.61 13.84 2.85
CA THR A 244 -5.98 12.94 1.74
C THR A 244 -7.43 12.49 1.87
N LEU A 245 -7.86 12.08 3.06
CA LEU A 245 -9.27 11.72 3.32
C LEU A 245 -10.21 12.90 3.07
N LEU A 246 -9.83 14.10 3.55
CA LEU A 246 -10.62 15.31 3.33
C LEU A 246 -10.77 15.66 1.84
N ILE A 247 -9.71 15.56 1.05
CA ILE A 247 -9.74 15.80 -0.40
C ILE A 247 -10.61 14.77 -1.13
N ALA A 248 -10.58 13.51 -0.68
CA ALA A 248 -11.40 12.46 -1.27
C ALA A 248 -12.90 12.71 -1.07
N VAL A 249 -13.28 13.31 0.06
CA VAL A 249 -14.68 13.63 0.40
C VAL A 249 -15.11 14.98 -0.19
N GLU A 250 -14.37 16.06 0.08
CA GLU A 250 -14.73 17.44 -0.26
C GLU A 250 -13.53 18.21 -0.89
N PRO A 251 -13.21 17.95 -2.17
CA PRO A 251 -12.03 18.52 -2.83
C PRO A 251 -12.04 20.06 -2.92
N LYS A 252 -13.23 20.66 -3.04
CA LYS A 252 -13.39 22.12 -3.15
C LYS A 252 -12.96 22.86 -1.89
N TYR A 253 -12.95 22.21 -0.72
CA TYR A 253 -12.55 22.83 0.53
C TYR A 253 -11.11 23.37 0.44
N ILE A 254 -10.18 22.59 -0.12
CA ILE A 254 -8.75 22.91 -0.19
C ILE A 254 -8.39 23.84 -1.37
N CYS A 255 -9.30 24.04 -2.33
CA CYS A 255 -9.05 24.80 -3.55
C CYS A 255 -8.30 26.14 -3.34
N PRO A 256 -8.61 26.98 -2.33
CA PRO A 256 -7.90 28.24 -2.10
C PRO A 256 -6.40 28.10 -1.82
N CYS A 257 -5.97 26.96 -1.27
CA CYS A 257 -4.58 26.68 -0.92
C CYS A 257 -4.02 25.48 -1.70
N LEU A 258 -4.75 24.96 -2.67
CA LEU A 258 -4.39 23.77 -3.42
C LEU A 258 -3.00 23.89 -4.10
N PRO A 259 -2.59 25.02 -4.71
CA PRO A 259 -1.22 25.18 -5.22
C PRO A 259 -0.14 24.94 -4.15
N ALA A 260 -0.34 25.47 -2.95
CA ALA A 260 0.61 25.32 -1.84
C ALA A 260 0.62 23.89 -1.29
N VAL A 261 -0.54 23.24 -1.24
CA VAL A 261 -0.65 21.82 -0.84
C VAL A 261 0.09 20.92 -1.83
N VAL A 262 -0.17 21.09 -3.14
CA VAL A 262 0.47 20.30 -4.18
C VAL A 262 1.99 20.53 -4.16
N GLU A 263 2.44 21.77 -4.10
CA GLU A 263 3.87 22.09 -4.01
C GLU A 263 4.52 21.45 -2.77
N ALA A 264 3.88 21.53 -1.60
CA ALA A 264 4.36 20.90 -0.38
C ALA A 264 4.49 19.38 -0.53
N MET A 265 3.50 18.72 -1.15
CA MET A 265 3.56 17.26 -1.35
C MET A 265 4.67 16.86 -2.32
N LEU A 266 4.89 17.63 -3.39
CA LEU A 266 6.00 17.37 -4.33
C LEU A 266 7.35 17.54 -3.62
N GLN A 267 7.53 18.59 -2.81
CA GLN A 267 8.75 18.81 -2.04
C GLN A 267 9.02 17.70 -1.02
N ILE A 268 7.98 17.23 -0.32
CA ILE A 268 8.10 16.10 0.62
C ILE A 268 8.51 14.83 -0.14
N ALA A 269 7.89 14.57 -1.29
CA ALA A 269 8.15 13.35 -2.05
C ALA A 269 9.56 13.31 -2.67
N GLU A 270 10.11 14.47 -3.05
CA GLU A 270 11.47 14.60 -3.62
C GLU A 270 12.59 14.58 -2.56
N PHE A 271 12.26 14.85 -1.29
CA PHE A 271 13.29 14.96 -0.27
C PHE A 271 13.90 13.59 0.06
N GLU A 272 15.23 13.48 -0.04
CA GLU A 272 15.92 12.21 0.19
C GLU A 272 15.88 11.76 1.67
N GLY A 273 15.74 12.70 2.61
CA GLY A 273 15.74 12.42 4.05
C GLY A 273 14.39 12.02 4.66
N VAL A 274 13.34 11.83 3.86
CA VAL A 274 12.08 11.26 4.36
C VAL A 274 12.10 9.75 4.33
N ASP A 275 11.41 9.13 5.29
CA ASP A 275 11.10 7.71 5.20
C ASP A 275 10.10 7.41 4.06
N GLU A 276 10.12 6.16 3.61
CA GLU A 276 9.34 5.69 2.46
C GLU A 276 7.82 5.86 2.66
N GLU A 277 7.34 5.63 3.88
CA GLU A 277 5.92 5.76 4.22
C GLU A 277 5.45 7.21 4.05
N LEU A 278 6.23 8.18 4.52
CA LEU A 278 5.92 9.60 4.36
C LEU A 278 5.93 10.01 2.87
N ARG A 279 6.93 9.55 2.10
CA ARG A 279 6.99 9.78 0.65
C ARG A 279 5.73 9.24 -0.03
N CYS A 280 5.34 8.03 0.32
CA CYS A 280 4.14 7.39 -0.21
C CYS A 280 2.85 8.11 0.15
N ARG A 281 2.72 8.62 1.37
CA ARG A 281 1.55 9.43 1.78
C ARG A 281 1.46 10.73 0.98
N ALA A 282 2.59 11.39 0.71
CA ALA A 282 2.62 12.61 -0.10
C ALA A 282 2.18 12.34 -1.55
N VAL A 283 2.71 11.28 -2.18
CA VAL A 283 2.29 10.84 -3.51
C VAL A 283 0.81 10.46 -3.55
N ASN A 284 0.32 9.73 -2.54
CA ASN A 284 -1.08 9.33 -2.44
C ASN A 284 -2.03 10.53 -2.42
N LEU A 285 -1.67 11.62 -1.73
CA LEU A 285 -2.47 12.84 -1.71
C LEU A 285 -2.62 13.43 -3.12
N VAL A 286 -1.52 13.53 -3.87
CA VAL A 286 -1.53 14.05 -5.25
C VAL A 286 -2.34 13.15 -6.19
N VAL A 287 -2.22 11.82 -6.07
CA VAL A 287 -3.07 10.88 -6.85
C VAL A 287 -4.54 10.97 -6.44
N THR A 288 -4.82 11.16 -5.15
CA THR A 288 -6.19 11.34 -4.65
C THR A 288 -6.82 12.60 -5.24
N LEU A 289 -6.07 13.70 -5.32
CA LEU A 289 -6.50 14.89 -6.05
C LEU A 289 -6.80 14.58 -7.52
N ALA A 290 -5.93 13.83 -8.21
CA ALA A 290 -6.15 13.41 -9.59
C ALA A 290 -7.47 12.63 -9.75
N LYS A 291 -7.78 11.71 -8.82
CA LYS A 291 -9.03 10.93 -8.81
C LYS A 291 -10.29 11.79 -8.68
N THR A 292 -10.18 13.03 -8.17
CA THR A 292 -11.31 13.95 -8.09
C THR A 292 -11.67 14.59 -9.44
N ARG A 293 -10.90 14.36 -10.51
CA ARG A 293 -11.09 14.95 -11.84
C ARG A 293 -12.49 14.70 -12.42
N GLU A 294 -13.08 13.54 -12.15
CA GLU A 294 -14.45 13.24 -12.62
C GLU A 294 -15.48 14.24 -12.06
N LYS A 295 -15.29 14.68 -10.81
CA LYS A 295 -16.17 15.64 -10.13
C LYS A 295 -15.75 17.09 -10.37
N GLU A 296 -14.45 17.37 -10.36
CA GLU A 296 -13.87 18.72 -10.40
C GLU A 296 -12.76 18.87 -11.47
N PRO A 297 -13.10 18.72 -12.78
CA PRO A 297 -12.09 18.65 -13.84
C PRO A 297 -11.27 19.94 -13.97
N VAL A 298 -11.93 21.11 -13.86
CA VAL A 298 -11.26 22.42 -13.97
C VAL A 298 -10.22 22.61 -12.87
N MET A 299 -10.54 22.21 -11.64
CA MET A 299 -9.64 22.34 -10.49
C MET A 299 -8.40 21.46 -10.69
N VAL A 300 -8.60 20.20 -11.07
CA VAL A 300 -7.47 19.28 -11.31
C VAL A 300 -6.63 19.76 -12.48
N GLU A 301 -7.23 20.18 -13.59
CA GLU A 301 -6.49 20.67 -14.75
C GLU A 301 -5.70 21.94 -14.44
N GLN A 302 -6.25 22.88 -13.67
CA GLN A 302 -5.57 24.11 -13.30
C GLN A 302 -4.37 23.89 -12.37
N HIS A 303 -4.45 22.92 -11.45
CA HIS A 303 -3.48 22.78 -10.36
C HIS A 303 -2.54 21.58 -10.50
N LEU A 304 -2.94 20.52 -11.20
CA LEU A 304 -2.13 19.32 -11.37
C LEU A 304 -1.39 19.30 -12.71
N VAL A 305 -2.01 19.72 -13.82
CA VAL A 305 -1.37 19.67 -15.16
C VAL A 305 -0.06 20.46 -15.22
N PRO A 306 0.06 21.68 -14.64
CA PRO A 306 1.33 22.43 -14.68
C PRO A 306 2.51 21.73 -13.99
N VAL A 307 2.22 20.85 -13.03
CA VAL A 307 3.23 20.13 -12.24
C VAL A 307 3.29 18.64 -12.56
N LEU A 308 2.46 18.17 -13.49
CA LEU A 308 2.31 16.75 -13.81
C LEU A 308 3.62 16.12 -14.29
N GLU A 309 4.42 16.89 -15.03
CA GLU A 309 5.74 16.44 -15.49
C GLU A 309 6.70 16.19 -14.30
N ARG A 310 6.75 17.10 -13.33
CA ARG A 310 7.52 16.91 -12.10
C ARG A 310 6.99 15.71 -11.29
N PHE A 311 5.68 15.57 -11.20
CA PHE A 311 5.07 14.46 -10.47
C PHE A 311 5.38 13.09 -11.10
N VAL A 312 5.34 12.99 -12.44
CA VAL A 312 5.73 11.77 -13.16
C VAL A 312 7.22 11.48 -12.97
N ALA A 313 8.08 12.51 -12.94
CA ALA A 313 9.51 12.32 -12.64
C ALA A 313 9.74 11.75 -11.23
N ILE A 314 9.00 12.20 -10.22
CA ILE A 314 9.04 11.64 -8.86
C ILE A 314 8.66 10.16 -8.86
N LEU A 315 7.57 9.78 -9.55
CA LEU A 315 7.16 8.38 -9.67
C LEU A 315 8.21 7.53 -10.38
N LEU A 316 8.86 8.05 -11.42
CA LEU A 316 9.96 7.37 -12.11
C LEU A 316 11.19 7.20 -11.22
N GLN A 317 11.53 8.20 -10.40
CA GLN A 317 12.62 8.11 -9.43
C GLN A 317 12.32 7.05 -8.37
N MET A 318 11.10 7.03 -7.83
CA MET A 318 10.67 6.00 -6.87
C MET A 318 10.65 4.59 -7.49
N LEU A 319 10.27 4.45 -8.77
CA LEU A 319 10.39 3.18 -9.51
C LEU A 319 11.84 2.77 -9.82
N SER A 320 12.78 3.71 -9.73
CA SER A 320 14.22 3.44 -9.90
C SER A 320 14.86 3.01 -8.58
N ASP A 321 14.17 3.17 -7.45
CA ASP A 321 14.62 2.77 -6.12
C ASP A 321 14.41 1.26 -5.89
N MET A 322 15.12 0.46 -6.67
CA MET A 322 15.20 -0.98 -6.51
C MET A 322 16.55 -1.37 -5.95
N GLU A 323 16.56 -2.27 -4.98
CA GLU A 323 17.79 -2.92 -4.52
C GLU A 323 18.32 -3.90 -5.58
N ASP A 324 19.65 -3.98 -5.70
CA ASP A 324 20.34 -4.84 -6.67
C ASP A 324 20.26 -6.33 -6.27
N ASP A 325 20.00 -6.62 -5.00
CA ASP A 325 19.94 -7.98 -4.46
C ASP A 325 18.66 -8.71 -4.95
N GLU A 326 18.83 -9.83 -5.66
CA GLU A 326 17.72 -10.68 -6.14
C GLU A 326 16.96 -11.37 -4.98
N ASP A 327 17.51 -11.37 -3.77
CA ASP A 327 17.03 -12.14 -2.62
C ASP A 327 16.40 -11.29 -1.48
N LYS A 328 16.38 -9.95 -1.60
CA LYS A 328 15.98 -9.05 -0.50
C LYS A 328 14.85 -8.08 -0.84
N ASP A 329 13.95 -8.44 -1.73
CA ASP A 329 12.72 -7.66 -1.86
C ASP A 329 11.76 -8.09 -0.75
N THR A 330 11.95 -7.51 0.45
CA THR A 330 11.40 -7.87 1.78
C THR A 330 9.86 -7.90 1.88
N GLY A 331 9.14 -7.62 0.79
CA GLY A 331 7.68 -7.42 0.83
C GLY A 331 7.30 -6.19 1.64
N GLU A 332 8.27 -5.33 1.97
CA GLU A 332 8.05 -4.07 2.66
C GLU A 332 7.50 -3.03 1.69
N GLU A 333 6.81 -2.04 2.26
CA GLU A 333 6.20 -0.88 1.63
C GLU A 333 7.26 0.06 1.03
N ASN A 334 8.05 -0.45 0.07
CA ASN A 334 9.15 0.30 -0.52
C ASN A 334 8.66 1.28 -1.59
N ASN A 335 9.52 2.26 -1.90
CA ASN A 335 9.22 3.31 -2.88
C ASN A 335 8.81 2.73 -4.24
N PHE A 336 9.43 1.63 -4.66
CA PHE A 336 9.11 0.95 -5.91
C PHE A 336 7.66 0.48 -5.97
N TYR A 337 7.21 -0.29 -4.96
CA TYR A 337 5.85 -0.83 -4.94
C TYR A 337 4.79 0.26 -4.86
N CYS A 338 5.06 1.27 -4.05
CA CYS A 338 4.24 2.46 -3.90
C CYS A 338 4.05 3.22 -5.22
N ALA A 339 5.16 3.51 -5.93
CA ALA A 339 5.10 4.20 -7.22
C ALA A 339 4.40 3.36 -8.29
N LYS A 340 4.54 2.04 -8.26
CA LYS A 340 3.81 1.13 -9.16
C LYS A 340 2.29 1.28 -9.00
N ILE A 341 1.77 1.17 -7.77
CA ILE A 341 0.33 1.33 -7.49
C ILE A 341 -0.16 2.71 -7.92
N PHE A 342 0.58 3.75 -7.54
CA PHE A 342 0.15 5.12 -7.80
C PHE A 342 0.26 5.53 -9.27
N SER A 343 1.17 4.93 -10.05
CA SER A 343 1.24 5.14 -11.51
C SER A 343 -0.01 4.60 -12.21
N ASN A 344 -0.43 3.37 -11.88
CA ASN A 344 -1.66 2.80 -12.43
C ASN A 344 -2.89 3.64 -12.04
N ALA A 345 -3.01 3.98 -10.75
CA ALA A 345 -4.11 4.81 -10.26
C ALA A 345 -4.15 6.22 -10.87
N LEU A 346 -2.98 6.83 -11.13
CA LEU A 346 -2.86 8.12 -11.82
C LEU A 346 -3.36 8.00 -13.27
N SER A 347 -2.99 6.93 -13.97
CA SER A 347 -3.43 6.68 -15.34
C SER A 347 -4.95 6.53 -15.47
N ALA A 348 -5.56 5.79 -14.54
CA ALA A 348 -7.01 5.63 -14.49
C ALA A 348 -7.72 6.96 -14.20
N ALA A 349 -7.11 7.83 -13.39
CA ALA A 349 -7.70 9.11 -13.00
C ALA A 349 -7.58 10.22 -14.07
N LEU A 350 -6.41 10.36 -14.69
CA LEU A 350 -6.13 11.45 -15.64
C LEU A 350 -6.35 11.04 -17.10
N GLY A 351 -6.26 9.76 -17.41
CA GLY A 351 -6.37 9.26 -18.77
C GLY A 351 -5.18 9.63 -19.67
N GLY A 352 -5.23 9.13 -20.90
CA GLY A 352 -4.16 9.28 -21.87
C GLY A 352 -3.94 10.71 -22.38
N ASP A 353 -4.99 11.52 -22.48
CA ASP A 353 -4.93 12.87 -23.07
C ASP A 353 -3.98 13.80 -22.30
N LEU A 354 -3.91 13.66 -20.97
CA LEU A 354 -3.05 14.48 -20.12
C LEU A 354 -1.68 13.83 -19.90
N LEU A 355 -1.64 12.49 -19.73
CA LEU A 355 -0.40 11.79 -19.39
C LEU A 355 0.49 11.53 -20.59
N VAL A 356 -0.03 11.09 -21.74
CA VAL A 356 0.79 10.71 -22.90
C VAL A 356 1.68 11.86 -23.39
N PRO A 357 1.22 13.13 -23.48
CA PRO A 357 2.08 14.25 -23.83
C PRO A 357 3.26 14.46 -22.88
N VAL A 358 3.08 14.20 -21.58
CA VAL A 358 4.15 14.26 -20.57
C VAL A 358 5.17 13.14 -20.79
N LEU A 359 4.69 11.92 -21.07
CA LEU A 359 5.55 10.77 -21.33
C LEU A 359 6.45 10.96 -22.55
N ILE A 360 5.91 11.53 -23.62
CA ILE A 360 6.65 11.80 -24.86
C ILE A 360 7.85 12.72 -24.57
N ARG A 361 7.73 13.64 -23.60
CA ARG A 361 8.82 14.53 -23.20
C ARG A 361 9.82 13.87 -22.25
N LEU A 362 9.33 13.12 -21.26
CA LEU A 362 10.19 12.58 -20.20
C LEU A 362 10.87 11.25 -20.54
N LEU A 363 10.11 10.27 -21.03
CA LEU A 363 10.58 8.89 -21.14
C LEU A 363 11.78 8.69 -22.09
N PRO A 364 11.96 9.44 -23.20
CA PRO A 364 13.12 9.26 -24.06
C PRO A 364 14.47 9.35 -23.31
N ALA A 365 14.59 10.27 -22.34
CA ALA A 365 15.78 10.41 -21.51
C ALA A 365 16.02 9.15 -20.66
N TYR A 366 15.00 8.71 -19.92
CA TYR A 366 15.08 7.52 -19.06
C TYR A 366 15.37 6.23 -19.84
N LEU A 367 14.70 6.03 -20.99
CA LEU A 367 14.89 4.84 -21.85
C LEU A 367 16.29 4.76 -22.48
N THR A 368 17.03 5.87 -22.51
CA THR A 368 18.41 5.93 -23.04
C THR A 368 19.47 6.09 -21.95
N SER A 369 19.07 6.14 -20.68
CA SER A 369 19.99 6.33 -19.56
C SER A 369 21.06 5.25 -19.49
N SER A 370 22.25 5.61 -19.01
CA SER A 370 23.29 4.66 -18.66
C SER A 370 22.90 3.79 -17.47
N ASP A 371 22.09 4.32 -16.55
CA ASP A 371 21.59 3.57 -15.41
C ASP A 371 20.49 2.60 -15.86
N TRP A 372 20.68 1.32 -15.54
CA TRP A 372 19.70 0.29 -15.86
C TRP A 372 18.42 0.45 -15.04
N LYS A 373 18.50 1.02 -13.83
CA LYS A 373 17.34 1.27 -12.95
C LYS A 373 16.38 2.27 -13.57
N GLU A 374 16.91 3.36 -14.14
CA GLU A 374 16.10 4.35 -14.87
C GLU A 374 15.44 3.76 -16.13
N ARG A 375 16.19 2.96 -16.91
CA ARG A 375 15.63 2.26 -18.08
C ARG A 375 14.52 1.29 -17.66
N HIS A 376 14.72 0.56 -16.58
CA HIS A 376 13.74 -0.35 -16.00
C HIS A 376 12.49 0.39 -15.52
N ALA A 377 12.67 1.47 -14.75
CA ALA A 377 11.59 2.30 -14.23
C ALA A 377 10.71 2.87 -15.33
N ALA A 378 11.30 3.38 -16.43
CA ALA A 378 10.54 3.86 -17.58
C ALA A 378 9.67 2.78 -18.23
N LEU A 379 10.20 1.55 -18.37
CA LEU A 379 9.46 0.41 -18.92
C LEU A 379 8.33 -0.04 -17.99
N PHE A 380 8.58 -0.08 -16.68
CA PHE A 380 7.54 -0.38 -15.70
C PHE A 380 6.47 0.71 -15.66
N PHE A 381 6.84 1.98 -15.70
CA PHE A 381 5.88 3.08 -15.75
C PHE A 381 4.96 2.94 -16.98
N LEU A 382 5.55 2.73 -18.17
CA LEU A 382 4.78 2.48 -19.41
C LEU A 382 3.81 1.31 -19.29
N LYS A 383 4.23 0.24 -18.64
CA LYS A 383 3.40 -0.93 -18.37
C LYS A 383 2.24 -0.58 -17.43
N GLU A 384 2.50 0.07 -16.30
CA GLU A 384 1.47 0.31 -15.28
C GLU A 384 0.37 1.28 -15.76
N ILE A 385 0.68 2.19 -16.68
CA ILE A 385 -0.29 3.15 -17.23
C ILE A 385 -1.04 2.66 -18.48
N ALA A 386 -0.63 1.54 -19.07
CA ALA A 386 -1.09 1.10 -20.39
C ALA A 386 -2.61 1.00 -20.47
N GLU A 387 -3.24 0.44 -19.44
CA GLU A 387 -4.69 0.30 -19.31
C GLU A 387 -5.40 1.67 -19.29
N GLY A 388 -4.97 2.59 -18.39
CA GLY A 388 -5.60 3.90 -18.23
C GLY A 388 -5.35 4.87 -19.39
N CYS A 389 -4.34 4.61 -20.22
CA CYS A 389 -3.96 5.46 -21.35
C CYS A 389 -4.14 4.80 -22.73
N ALA A 390 -4.90 3.70 -22.83
CA ALA A 390 -4.93 2.84 -24.01
C ALA A 390 -5.22 3.60 -25.32
N GLU A 391 -6.28 4.42 -25.39
CA GLU A 391 -6.65 5.11 -26.64
C GLU A 391 -5.57 6.09 -27.13
N ALA A 392 -5.07 6.98 -26.27
CA ALA A 392 -4.01 7.92 -26.64
C ALA A 392 -2.67 7.21 -26.93
N MET A 393 -2.41 6.08 -26.26
CA MET A 393 -1.23 5.26 -26.53
C MET A 393 -1.31 4.56 -27.89
N LYS A 394 -2.49 4.17 -28.39
CA LYS A 394 -2.64 3.61 -29.74
C LYS A 394 -2.11 4.56 -30.81
N GLU A 395 -2.41 5.85 -30.69
CA GLU A 395 -1.98 6.87 -31.65
C GLU A 395 -0.47 7.16 -31.59
N ASN A 396 0.14 7.00 -30.42
CA ASN A 396 1.53 7.38 -30.16
C ASN A 396 2.48 6.19 -30.01
N LEU A 397 1.99 4.95 -30.17
CA LEU A 397 2.76 3.72 -29.90
C LEU A 397 4.06 3.63 -30.70
N GLU A 398 4.06 4.11 -31.94
CA GLU A 398 5.25 4.09 -32.80
C GLU A 398 6.44 4.86 -32.20
N GLN A 399 6.16 5.87 -31.36
CA GLN A 399 7.21 6.66 -30.70
C GLN A 399 7.97 5.83 -29.65
N PHE A 400 7.28 4.97 -28.90
CA PHE A 400 7.89 4.16 -27.83
C PHE A 400 8.37 2.79 -28.34
N LYS A 401 7.69 2.23 -29.35
CA LYS A 401 7.92 0.87 -29.81
C LYS A 401 9.36 0.58 -30.23
N ASN A 402 9.94 1.41 -31.10
CA ASN A 402 11.27 1.13 -31.64
C ASN A 402 12.31 1.04 -30.52
N LYS A 403 12.18 1.89 -29.50
CA LYS A 403 13.05 1.87 -28.34
C LYS A 403 12.79 0.66 -27.45
N MET A 404 11.53 0.31 -27.19
CA MET A 404 11.18 -0.89 -26.41
C MET A 404 11.68 -2.19 -27.06
N VAL A 405 11.56 -2.32 -28.38
CA VAL A 405 12.11 -3.47 -29.12
C VAL A 405 13.63 -3.55 -29.02
N GLN A 406 14.34 -2.41 -29.01
CA GLN A 406 15.79 -2.39 -28.75
C GLN A 406 16.10 -2.85 -27.32
N LEU A 407 15.30 -2.44 -26.33
CA LEU A 407 15.49 -2.79 -24.91
C LEU A 407 15.20 -4.26 -24.59
N LEU A 408 14.49 -5.00 -25.46
CA LEU A 408 14.42 -6.47 -25.37
C LEU A 408 15.81 -7.13 -25.45
N ASN A 409 16.80 -6.44 -26.00
CA ASN A 409 18.18 -6.87 -26.12
C ASN A 409 19.15 -6.08 -25.21
N ASP A 410 18.64 -5.38 -24.17
CA ASP A 410 19.46 -4.59 -23.23
C ASP A 410 20.59 -5.41 -22.58
N ASN A 411 21.65 -4.80 -22.06
CA ASN A 411 22.68 -5.58 -21.36
C ASN A 411 22.17 -6.15 -20.03
N HIS A 412 21.25 -5.46 -19.37
CA HIS A 412 20.76 -5.82 -18.04
C HIS A 412 19.54 -6.76 -18.10
N PRO A 413 19.55 -7.91 -17.39
CA PRO A 413 18.47 -8.90 -17.45
C PRO A 413 17.12 -8.36 -16.99
N ARG A 414 17.07 -7.54 -15.92
CA ARG A 414 15.82 -6.94 -15.43
C ARG A 414 15.22 -5.95 -16.44
N VAL A 415 16.05 -5.24 -17.21
CA VAL A 415 15.57 -4.33 -18.26
C VAL A 415 14.96 -5.10 -19.42
N LYS A 416 15.59 -6.22 -19.85
CA LYS A 416 15.00 -7.11 -20.87
C LYS A 416 13.63 -7.61 -20.44
N TRP A 417 13.52 -8.04 -19.19
CA TRP A 417 12.28 -8.56 -18.61
C TRP A 417 11.20 -7.47 -18.53
N ALA A 418 11.54 -6.29 -18.02
CA ALA A 418 10.64 -5.14 -18.02
C ALA A 418 10.17 -4.77 -19.44
N ALA A 419 11.07 -4.82 -20.43
CA ALA A 419 10.72 -4.53 -21.83
C ALA A 419 9.75 -5.57 -22.39
N LEU A 420 9.97 -6.85 -22.09
CA LEU A 420 9.08 -7.94 -22.47
C LEU A 420 7.67 -7.75 -21.86
N ILE A 421 7.60 -7.44 -20.57
CA ILE A 421 6.32 -7.20 -19.88
C ILE A 421 5.61 -5.97 -20.44
N ALA A 422 6.30 -4.84 -20.59
CA ALA A 422 5.71 -3.63 -21.13
C ALA A 422 5.17 -3.83 -22.55
N MET A 423 5.96 -4.50 -23.42
CA MET A 423 5.51 -4.88 -24.76
C MET A 423 4.27 -5.78 -24.72
N HIS A 424 4.24 -6.79 -23.84
CA HIS A 424 3.11 -7.69 -23.71
C HIS A 424 1.82 -6.93 -23.32
N VAL A 425 1.89 -6.14 -22.26
CA VAL A 425 0.74 -5.40 -21.74
C VAL A 425 0.21 -4.44 -22.80
N LEU A 426 1.08 -3.67 -23.45
CA LEU A 426 0.68 -2.78 -24.54
C LEU A 426 0.06 -3.55 -25.72
N LEU A 427 0.54 -4.74 -26.05
CA LEU A 427 -0.08 -5.54 -27.13
C LEU A 427 -1.46 -6.11 -26.75
N VAL A 428 -1.71 -6.37 -25.46
CA VAL A 428 -3.00 -6.89 -24.98
C VAL A 428 -4.02 -5.76 -24.87
N ASP A 429 -3.64 -4.64 -24.26
CA ASP A 429 -4.56 -3.54 -23.93
C ASP A 429 -4.93 -2.68 -25.16
N LEU A 430 -4.08 -2.66 -26.19
CA LEU A 430 -4.26 -1.79 -27.37
C LEU A 430 -4.95 -2.48 -28.58
N LYS A 431 -5.57 -3.66 -28.41
CA LYS A 431 -6.25 -4.39 -29.51
C LYS A 431 -7.42 -3.60 -30.15
N PRO A 432 -7.72 -3.79 -31.47
CA PRO A 432 -7.27 -4.87 -32.37
C PRO A 432 -6.25 -4.46 -33.47
N ASN A 433 -5.85 -3.18 -33.59
CA ASN A 433 -5.08 -2.71 -34.76
C ASN A 433 -3.60 -3.16 -34.81
N LEU A 434 -3.04 -3.65 -33.70
CA LEU A 434 -1.63 -4.04 -33.61
C LEU A 434 -1.37 -5.52 -33.93
N GLU A 435 -2.38 -6.28 -34.33
CA GLU A 435 -2.21 -7.73 -34.57
C GLU A 435 -1.58 -7.99 -35.95
N ALA A 436 -2.01 -7.27 -36.98
CA ALA A 436 -1.55 -7.49 -38.36
C ALA A 436 -0.16 -6.90 -38.64
N GLN A 437 0.14 -5.70 -38.12
CA GLN A 437 1.37 -4.97 -38.44
C GLN A 437 2.61 -5.52 -37.71
N TYR A 438 2.42 -6.30 -36.63
CA TYR A 438 3.49 -6.67 -35.70
C TYR A 438 3.72 -8.19 -35.59
N ARG A 439 2.84 -8.98 -36.20
CA ARG A 439 2.86 -10.46 -36.26
C ARG A 439 4.24 -11.02 -36.62
N GLY A 440 4.84 -10.51 -37.70
CA GLY A 440 6.08 -11.07 -38.27
C GLY A 440 7.39 -10.59 -37.66
N ARG A 441 7.39 -9.56 -36.79
CA ARG A 441 8.63 -8.96 -36.25
C ARG A 441 8.74 -9.03 -34.74
N ILE A 442 7.64 -8.81 -34.02
CA ILE A 442 7.68 -8.62 -32.57
C ILE A 442 7.45 -9.94 -31.83
N PHE A 443 6.40 -10.68 -32.18
CA PHE A 443 6.07 -11.95 -31.51
C PHE A 443 7.21 -12.98 -31.52
N PRO A 444 7.97 -13.19 -32.62
CA PRO A 444 9.15 -14.07 -32.59
C PRO A 444 10.15 -13.70 -31.49
N ILE A 445 10.41 -12.41 -31.31
CA ILE A 445 11.35 -11.89 -30.32
C ILE A 445 10.78 -12.11 -28.92
N LEU A 446 9.50 -11.78 -28.70
CA LEU A 446 8.85 -11.94 -27.40
C LEU A 446 8.78 -13.41 -26.96
N ILE A 447 8.44 -14.32 -27.87
CA ILE A 447 8.40 -15.77 -27.59
C ILE A 447 9.78 -16.30 -27.21
N LEU A 448 10.82 -15.94 -27.97
CA LEU A 448 12.19 -16.35 -27.68
C LEU A 448 12.69 -15.79 -26.36
N GLN A 449 12.36 -14.53 -26.03
CA GLN A 449 12.74 -13.93 -24.75
C GLN A 449 11.99 -14.58 -23.58
N ALA A 450 10.68 -14.82 -23.70
CA ALA A 450 9.90 -15.52 -22.67
C ALA A 450 10.45 -16.93 -22.39
N VAL A 451 10.84 -17.67 -23.44
CA VAL A 451 11.53 -18.97 -23.32
C VAL A 451 12.90 -18.83 -22.64
N ASN A 452 13.69 -17.81 -22.99
CA ASN A 452 15.02 -17.62 -22.42
C ASN A 452 14.98 -17.22 -20.94
N THR A 453 14.02 -16.39 -20.52
CA THR A 453 13.81 -16.05 -19.11
C THR A 453 13.56 -17.30 -18.27
N PHE A 454 12.79 -18.24 -18.82
CA PHE A 454 12.51 -19.50 -18.15
C PHE A 454 13.77 -20.34 -17.89
N ASN A 455 14.65 -20.40 -18.89
CA ASN A 455 15.87 -21.21 -18.81
C ASN A 455 16.89 -20.65 -17.80
N ARG A 456 16.89 -19.34 -17.52
CA ARG A 456 17.83 -18.69 -16.59
C ARG A 456 17.53 -18.96 -15.10
N SER A 457 16.28 -19.19 -14.73
CA SER A 457 15.83 -19.33 -13.33
C SER A 457 15.74 -20.80 -12.85
N THR A 458 16.57 -21.69 -13.40
CA THR A 458 16.53 -23.14 -13.19
C THR A 458 17.38 -23.74 -12.03
N PRO A 459 18.36 -23.08 -11.37
CA PRO A 459 19.17 -23.80 -10.37
C PRO A 459 18.51 -24.08 -9.01
N LEU A 460 17.36 -23.47 -8.64
CA LEU A 460 16.88 -23.45 -7.24
C LEU A 460 15.77 -24.46 -6.87
N LEU A 461 15.45 -25.43 -7.72
CA LEU A 461 14.40 -26.42 -7.45
C LEU A 461 14.90 -27.62 -6.60
N GLN A 462 15.44 -27.38 -5.40
CA GLN A 462 15.48 -28.40 -4.35
C GLN A 462 14.39 -28.13 -3.29
N PRO A 463 13.68 -29.16 -2.84
CA PRO A 463 12.54 -28.99 -1.94
C PRO A 463 13.02 -28.71 -0.52
N ALA A 464 12.89 -27.46 -0.05
CA ALA A 464 12.97 -27.15 1.37
C ALA A 464 11.64 -27.52 2.03
N GLN A 465 11.67 -28.54 2.88
CA GLN A 465 10.56 -28.98 3.72
C GLN A 465 10.21 -27.91 4.76
N SER A 466 8.93 -27.57 4.91
CA SER A 466 8.32 -27.34 6.23
C SER A 466 6.80 -27.17 6.11
N ASP A 467 6.11 -28.07 6.81
CA ASP A 467 4.68 -28.09 7.08
C ASP A 467 4.22 -26.82 7.82
N SER A 468 3.05 -26.28 7.46
CA SER A 468 2.05 -25.80 8.42
C SER A 468 0.79 -25.27 7.71
N GLU A 469 -0.36 -25.68 8.23
CA GLU A 469 -1.73 -25.51 7.74
C GLU A 469 -2.21 -24.06 7.57
N LEU A 470 -3.08 -23.85 6.58
CA LEU A 470 -3.80 -22.62 6.28
C LEU A 470 -5.09 -22.52 7.13
N THR A 471 -5.33 -21.37 7.76
CA THR A 471 -6.67 -20.97 8.21
C THR A 471 -7.22 -19.83 7.35
N VAL A 472 -8.42 -20.01 6.82
CA VAL A 472 -9.20 -19.04 6.03
C VAL A 472 -10.01 -18.15 6.97
N SER A 473 -10.05 -16.84 6.70
CA SER A 473 -11.21 -16.01 7.03
C SER A 473 -11.37 -14.87 6.03
N SER A 474 -12.56 -14.80 5.43
CA SER A 474 -13.10 -13.68 4.67
C SER A 474 -13.46 -12.50 5.57
N THR A 475 -13.15 -11.25 5.16
CA THR A 475 -14.07 -10.09 5.04
C THR A 475 -13.35 -8.74 4.92
N ASN A 476 -13.88 -7.89 4.03
CA ASN A 476 -13.88 -6.41 3.99
C ASN A 476 -12.69 -5.63 3.39
N MET A 477 -13.07 -4.64 2.56
CA MET A 477 -12.27 -3.90 1.58
C MET A 477 -11.73 -2.55 2.09
N ASP A 478 -11.54 -2.38 3.40
CA ASP A 478 -11.14 -1.08 3.99
C ASP A 478 -9.91 -1.12 4.91
N ASN A 479 -9.18 -2.23 4.99
CA ASN A 479 -7.90 -2.28 5.70
C ASN A 479 -6.94 -3.20 4.95
N ILE A 480 -5.88 -2.63 4.38
CA ILE A 480 -4.75 -3.39 3.86
C ILE A 480 -3.87 -3.76 5.06
N GLU A 481 -4.15 -4.91 5.69
CA GLU A 481 -3.17 -5.59 6.54
C GLU A 481 -2.44 -6.64 5.69
N VAL A 482 -1.18 -6.35 5.36
CA VAL A 482 -0.32 -7.21 4.54
C VAL A 482 0.39 -8.24 5.43
N LYS A 483 0.28 -9.53 5.08
CA LYS A 483 0.95 -10.63 5.76
C LYS A 483 2.40 -10.78 5.30
N THR A 484 3.29 -11.11 6.22
CA THR A 484 4.75 -11.20 6.05
C THR A 484 5.24 -12.60 5.65
N GLY A 485 6.28 -12.66 4.79
CA GLY A 485 7.48 -13.45 5.09
C GLY A 485 7.81 -14.76 4.33
N LYS A 486 7.35 -15.01 3.09
CA LYS A 486 7.73 -16.25 2.32
C LYS A 486 8.16 -16.02 0.84
N ASP A 487 8.53 -14.79 0.48
CA ASP A 487 8.28 -14.29 -0.89
C ASP A 487 9.35 -14.51 -1.97
N ALA A 488 10.63 -14.79 -1.65
CA ALA A 488 11.66 -14.83 -2.70
C ALA A 488 11.45 -15.97 -3.73
N GLY A 489 11.12 -17.17 -3.25
CA GLY A 489 10.79 -18.31 -4.11
C GLY A 489 9.43 -18.17 -4.80
N GLU A 490 8.45 -17.52 -4.15
CA GLU A 490 7.11 -17.28 -4.69
C GLU A 490 7.13 -16.26 -5.84
N LYS A 491 7.95 -15.21 -5.75
CA LYS A 491 8.10 -14.19 -6.80
C LYS A 491 8.74 -14.73 -8.08
N VAL A 492 9.79 -15.56 -7.99
CA VAL A 492 10.39 -16.24 -9.17
C VAL A 492 9.36 -17.14 -9.86
N LEU A 493 8.47 -17.75 -9.08
CA LEU A 493 7.39 -18.58 -9.61
C LEU A 493 6.26 -17.73 -10.23
N ASP A 494 5.97 -16.54 -9.69
CA ASP A 494 5.04 -15.58 -10.28
C ASP A 494 5.56 -15.03 -11.62
N GLU A 495 6.87 -14.74 -11.76
CA GLU A 495 7.47 -14.37 -13.05
C GLU A 495 7.37 -15.50 -14.08
N LYS A 496 7.57 -16.75 -13.65
CA LYS A 496 7.37 -17.94 -14.51
C LYS A 496 5.91 -18.09 -14.91
N ALA A 497 4.97 -17.88 -14.00
CA ALA A 497 3.54 -17.91 -14.30
C ALA A 497 3.18 -16.84 -15.33
N LEU A 498 3.72 -15.63 -15.18
CA LEU A 498 3.55 -14.54 -16.13
C LEU A 498 4.12 -14.88 -17.51
N ALA A 499 5.34 -15.42 -17.60
CA ALA A 499 5.92 -15.88 -18.86
C ALA A 499 5.06 -16.95 -19.54
N CYS A 500 4.51 -17.90 -18.78
CA CYS A 500 3.61 -18.93 -19.30
C CYS A 500 2.31 -18.33 -19.84
N ASN A 501 1.73 -17.35 -19.14
CA ASN A 501 0.55 -16.64 -19.60
C ASN A 501 0.84 -15.85 -20.89
N MET A 502 2.00 -15.18 -20.98
CA MET A 502 2.40 -14.51 -22.22
C MET A 502 2.47 -15.49 -23.40
N LEU A 503 3.12 -16.64 -23.22
CA LEU A 503 3.21 -17.69 -24.24
C LEU A 503 1.83 -18.24 -24.62
N CYS A 504 0.94 -18.43 -23.64
CA CYS A 504 -0.45 -18.83 -23.86
C CYS A 504 -1.18 -17.81 -24.74
N CYS A 505 -1.11 -16.52 -24.40
CA CYS A 505 -1.74 -15.44 -25.16
C CYS A 505 -1.18 -15.36 -26.58
N TYR A 506 0.15 -15.48 -26.75
CA TYR A 506 0.78 -15.42 -28.06
C TYR A 506 0.38 -16.61 -28.95
N ALA A 507 0.25 -17.81 -28.39
CA ALA A 507 -0.24 -18.98 -29.12
C ALA A 507 -1.70 -18.81 -29.56
N ASP A 508 -2.55 -18.21 -28.70
CA ASP A 508 -3.95 -17.93 -29.03
C ASP A 508 -4.08 -16.91 -30.18
N GLU A 509 -3.24 -15.86 -30.18
CA GLU A 509 -3.33 -14.81 -31.21
C GLU A 509 -2.63 -15.11 -32.52
N LEU A 510 -1.46 -15.75 -32.45
CA LEU A 510 -0.76 -16.14 -33.67
C LEU A 510 -1.44 -17.31 -34.38
N LYS A 511 -2.25 -18.10 -33.67
CA LYS A 511 -2.95 -19.26 -34.25
C LYS A 511 -1.97 -20.13 -35.03
N GLU A 512 -2.23 -20.45 -36.28
CA GLU A 512 -1.34 -21.23 -37.14
C GLU A 512 0.07 -20.64 -37.30
N ASP A 513 0.24 -19.32 -37.23
CA ASP A 513 1.54 -18.68 -37.40
C ASP A 513 2.48 -18.96 -36.22
N PHE A 514 1.96 -19.48 -35.09
CA PHE A 514 2.78 -19.89 -33.95
C PHE A 514 3.57 -21.19 -34.21
N HIS A 515 3.31 -21.90 -35.32
CA HIS A 515 3.90 -23.21 -35.63
C HIS A 515 5.42 -23.34 -35.39
N PRO A 516 6.28 -22.32 -35.71
CA PRO A 516 7.73 -22.48 -35.58
C PRO A 516 8.18 -22.69 -34.14
N TRP A 517 7.39 -22.22 -33.17
CA TRP A 517 7.77 -22.21 -31.75
C TRP A 517 7.09 -23.31 -30.93
N ILE A 518 6.11 -24.05 -31.49
CA ILE A 518 5.33 -25.05 -30.75
C ILE A 518 6.24 -26.05 -30.02
N THR A 519 7.20 -26.64 -30.71
CA THR A 519 8.10 -27.64 -30.13
C THR A 519 8.97 -27.04 -29.02
N GLN A 520 9.55 -25.86 -29.27
CA GLN A 520 10.43 -25.19 -28.31
C GLN A 520 9.66 -24.80 -27.03
N VAL A 521 8.47 -24.22 -27.18
CA VAL A 521 7.63 -23.78 -26.06
C VAL A 521 7.09 -24.97 -25.29
N ALA A 522 6.69 -26.06 -25.98
CA ALA A 522 6.25 -27.27 -25.32
C ALA A 522 7.35 -27.87 -24.42
N LEU A 523 8.60 -27.94 -24.89
CA LEU A 523 9.73 -28.47 -24.10
C LEU A 523 9.97 -27.69 -22.80
N VAL A 524 9.70 -26.39 -22.80
CA VAL A 524 9.87 -25.50 -21.65
C VAL A 524 8.72 -25.65 -20.64
N LEU A 525 7.49 -25.80 -21.15
CA LEU A 525 6.28 -25.84 -20.33
C LEU A 525 5.96 -27.23 -19.77
N LEU A 526 6.36 -28.32 -20.46
CA LEU A 526 6.07 -29.69 -20.02
C LEU A 526 6.57 -30.03 -18.61
N PRO A 527 7.80 -29.63 -18.19
CA PRO A 527 8.26 -29.83 -16.81
C PRO A 527 7.39 -29.12 -15.75
N LEU A 528 6.73 -28.02 -16.12
CA LEU A 528 5.96 -27.20 -15.18
C LEU A 528 4.67 -27.85 -14.68
N LEU A 529 4.12 -28.75 -15.50
CA LEU A 529 2.92 -29.51 -15.13
C LEU A 529 3.12 -30.34 -13.85
N LYS A 530 4.38 -30.63 -13.48
CA LYS A 530 4.75 -31.46 -12.33
C LYS A 530 5.25 -30.67 -11.12
N ILE A 531 5.27 -29.34 -11.17
CA ILE A 531 5.71 -28.52 -10.02
C ILE A 531 4.63 -28.52 -8.95
N LYS A 532 4.86 -29.23 -7.84
CA LYS A 532 3.88 -29.38 -6.76
C LYS A 532 3.53 -28.08 -6.03
N PHE A 533 4.45 -27.13 -5.96
CA PHE A 533 4.38 -26.03 -5.01
C PHE A 533 3.81 -24.70 -5.55
N HIS A 534 3.32 -24.64 -6.80
CA HIS A 534 2.76 -23.39 -7.34
C HIS A 534 1.57 -23.58 -8.29
N LYS A 535 0.35 -23.36 -7.76
CA LYS A 535 -0.91 -23.52 -8.53
C LYS A 535 -0.97 -22.62 -9.77
N LYS A 536 -0.56 -21.34 -9.66
CA LYS A 536 -0.61 -20.39 -10.79
C LYS A 536 0.26 -20.83 -11.98
N VAL A 537 1.45 -21.37 -11.70
CA VAL A 537 2.39 -21.83 -12.75
C VAL A 537 1.81 -23.03 -13.49
N ARG A 538 1.28 -24.02 -12.73
CA ARG A 538 0.62 -25.18 -13.32
C ARG A 538 -0.58 -24.79 -14.17
N LYS A 539 -1.48 -23.94 -13.66
CA LYS A 539 -2.63 -23.38 -14.38
C LYS A 539 -2.23 -22.72 -15.71
N ALA A 540 -1.23 -21.83 -15.66
CA ALA A 540 -0.72 -21.15 -16.85
C ALA A 540 -0.11 -22.13 -17.86
N ALA A 541 0.66 -23.12 -17.41
CA ALA A 541 1.24 -24.15 -18.28
C ALA A 541 0.15 -25.03 -18.94
N ILE A 542 -0.87 -25.46 -18.20
CA ILE A 542 -2.00 -26.25 -18.72
C ILE A 542 -2.77 -25.46 -19.79
N SER A 543 -3.02 -24.18 -19.52
CA SER A 543 -3.72 -23.29 -20.46
C SER A 543 -2.92 -23.09 -21.74
N ALA A 544 -1.61 -22.82 -21.61
CA ALA A 544 -0.71 -22.70 -22.75
C ALA A 544 -0.68 -23.97 -23.59
N MET A 545 -0.69 -25.16 -22.97
CA MET A 545 -0.72 -26.44 -23.69
C MET A 545 -1.94 -26.57 -24.61
N SER A 546 -3.15 -26.22 -24.16
CA SER A 546 -4.36 -26.22 -25.01
C SER A 546 -4.16 -25.30 -26.22
N LYS A 547 -3.65 -24.08 -26.01
CA LYS A 547 -3.43 -23.12 -27.11
C LYS A 547 -2.37 -23.58 -28.12
N LEU A 548 -1.29 -24.23 -27.67
CA LEU A 548 -0.31 -24.84 -28.57
C LEU A 548 -0.92 -25.92 -29.45
N LEU A 549 -1.83 -26.73 -28.90
CA LEU A 549 -2.54 -27.78 -29.63
C LEU A 549 -3.52 -27.21 -30.66
N CYS A 550 -4.27 -26.18 -30.28
CA CYS A 550 -5.15 -25.44 -31.20
C CYS A 550 -4.36 -24.83 -32.36
N SER A 551 -3.19 -24.22 -32.07
CA SER A 551 -2.29 -23.73 -33.12
C SER A 551 -1.83 -24.84 -34.07
N ALA A 552 -1.38 -25.98 -33.52
CA ALA A 552 -0.97 -27.14 -34.32
C ALA A 552 -2.11 -27.71 -35.18
N LYS A 553 -3.34 -27.75 -34.67
CA LYS A 553 -4.53 -28.16 -35.42
C LYS A 553 -4.70 -27.33 -36.69
N LEU A 554 -4.65 -26.01 -36.56
CA LEU A 554 -4.87 -25.10 -37.67
C LEU A 554 -3.81 -25.25 -38.77
N VAL A 555 -2.56 -25.55 -38.39
CA VAL A 555 -1.46 -25.85 -39.34
C VAL A 555 -1.74 -27.14 -40.12
N VAL A 556 -2.19 -28.19 -39.43
CA VAL A 556 -2.54 -29.48 -40.04
C VAL A 556 -3.74 -29.36 -40.98
N GLU A 557 -4.78 -28.61 -40.59
CA GLU A 557 -5.95 -28.34 -41.42
C GLU A 557 -5.58 -27.55 -42.70
N LYS A 558 -4.54 -26.71 -42.66
CA LYS A 558 -4.01 -26.01 -43.85
C LYS A 558 -3.08 -26.85 -44.73
N GLY A 559 -2.76 -28.08 -44.34
CA GLY A 559 -1.98 -29.02 -45.16
C GLY A 559 -0.46 -28.81 -45.11
N GLU A 560 0.07 -28.08 -44.14
CA GLU A 560 1.52 -27.90 -43.99
C GLU A 560 2.19 -29.13 -43.34
N PRO A 561 3.25 -29.70 -43.94
CA PRO A 561 3.90 -30.90 -43.41
C PRO A 561 4.82 -30.53 -42.24
N CYS A 562 4.43 -30.90 -41.01
CA CYS A 562 5.30 -30.75 -39.85
C CYS A 562 5.26 -31.99 -38.92
N GLU A 563 6.06 -33.01 -39.23
CA GLU A 563 6.12 -34.26 -38.43
C GLU A 563 6.53 -34.02 -36.97
N ALA A 564 7.42 -33.06 -36.70
CA ALA A 564 7.83 -32.70 -35.35
C ALA A 564 6.66 -32.15 -34.51
N VAL A 565 5.81 -31.33 -35.11
CA VAL A 565 4.60 -30.78 -34.47
C VAL A 565 3.57 -31.89 -34.26
N LYS A 566 3.36 -32.78 -35.26
CA LYS A 566 2.50 -33.95 -35.11
C LYS A 566 2.94 -34.84 -33.94
N HIS A 567 4.23 -35.15 -33.81
CA HIS A 567 4.73 -35.96 -32.70
C HIS A 567 4.56 -35.27 -31.34
N CYS A 568 4.87 -33.97 -31.25
CA CYS A 568 4.73 -33.19 -30.03
C CYS A 568 3.26 -33.12 -29.57
N CYS A 569 2.34 -32.81 -30.49
CA CYS A 569 0.94 -32.57 -30.20
C CYS A 569 0.09 -33.85 -30.08
N ALA A 570 0.37 -34.89 -30.86
CA ALA A 570 -0.39 -36.14 -30.81
C ALA A 570 0.06 -37.08 -29.68
N LYS A 571 1.30 -36.94 -29.18
CA LYS A 571 1.89 -37.91 -28.25
C LYS A 571 2.53 -37.29 -27.01
N MET A 572 3.34 -36.24 -27.11
CA MET A 572 4.03 -35.71 -25.92
C MET A 572 3.10 -34.92 -24.99
N ILE A 573 2.34 -33.97 -25.53
CA ILE A 573 1.47 -33.10 -24.73
C ILE A 573 0.34 -33.90 -24.06
N PRO A 574 -0.45 -34.73 -24.77
CA PRO A 574 -1.56 -35.48 -24.16
C PRO A 574 -1.07 -36.46 -23.08
N ASN A 575 0.01 -37.21 -23.33
CA ASN A 575 0.56 -38.14 -22.34
C ASN A 575 1.08 -37.43 -21.09
N SER A 576 1.61 -36.21 -21.24
CA SER A 576 2.12 -35.45 -20.10
C SER A 576 0.98 -34.83 -19.27
N LEU A 577 -0.09 -34.34 -19.92
CA LEU A 577 -1.30 -33.90 -19.25
C LEU A 577 -1.99 -35.06 -18.50
N ILE A 578 -2.11 -36.24 -19.13
CA ILE A 578 -2.66 -37.42 -18.46
C ILE A 578 -1.82 -37.80 -17.24
N LYS A 579 -0.50 -37.82 -17.36
CA LYS A 579 0.39 -38.12 -16.23
C LYS A 579 0.26 -37.08 -15.11
N ALA A 580 0.24 -35.79 -15.45
CA ALA A 580 0.09 -34.71 -14.47
C ALA A 580 -1.26 -34.81 -13.74
N MET A 581 -2.34 -35.12 -14.46
CA MET A 581 -3.68 -35.29 -13.89
C MET A 581 -3.78 -36.44 -12.87
N HIS A 582 -2.98 -37.50 -13.02
CA HIS A 582 -2.93 -38.60 -12.03
C HIS A 582 -2.18 -38.21 -10.75
N GLU A 583 -1.31 -37.21 -10.83
CA GLU A 583 -0.47 -36.72 -9.73
C GLU A 583 -1.01 -35.40 -9.14
N GLU A 584 -2.15 -34.90 -9.64
CA GLU A 584 -2.72 -33.59 -9.31
C GLU A 584 -3.83 -33.72 -8.25
N ASP A 585 -3.64 -33.03 -7.12
CA ASP A 585 -4.57 -33.03 -5.99
C ASP A 585 -5.66 -31.94 -6.12
N ASP A 586 -5.44 -30.91 -6.97
CA ASP A 586 -6.39 -29.80 -7.16
C ASP A 586 -7.42 -30.11 -8.26
N ILE A 587 -8.69 -30.17 -7.87
CA ILE A 587 -9.83 -30.51 -8.75
C ILE A 587 -10.01 -29.48 -9.88
N GLU A 588 -9.76 -28.20 -9.63
CA GLU A 588 -9.91 -27.13 -10.62
C GLU A 588 -8.88 -27.32 -11.75
N LEU A 589 -7.62 -27.62 -11.39
CA LEU A 589 -6.56 -27.91 -12.34
C LEU A 589 -6.86 -29.19 -13.13
N CYS A 590 -7.36 -30.24 -12.48
CA CYS A 590 -7.81 -31.46 -13.17
C CYS A 590 -8.90 -31.15 -14.20
N CYS A 591 -9.87 -30.29 -13.88
CA CYS A 591 -10.91 -29.87 -14.81
C CYS A 591 -10.33 -29.11 -16.02
N GLU A 592 -9.35 -28.24 -15.79
CA GLU A 592 -8.64 -27.53 -16.87
C GLU A 592 -7.84 -28.49 -17.74
N MET A 593 -7.13 -29.46 -17.16
CA MET A 593 -6.41 -30.50 -17.92
C MET A 593 -7.34 -31.34 -18.78
N VAL A 594 -8.52 -31.71 -18.26
CA VAL A 594 -9.54 -32.44 -19.03
C VAL A 594 -10.05 -31.60 -20.19
N LYS A 595 -10.32 -30.30 -19.99
CA LYS A 595 -10.70 -29.39 -21.09
C LYS A 595 -9.61 -29.33 -22.16
N SER A 596 -8.35 -29.16 -21.75
CA SER A 596 -7.21 -29.17 -22.68
C SER A 596 -7.07 -30.51 -23.43
N LEU A 597 -7.36 -31.64 -22.79
CA LEU A 597 -7.36 -32.97 -23.42
C LEU A 597 -8.54 -33.16 -24.39
N VAL A 598 -9.71 -32.60 -24.09
CA VAL A 598 -10.84 -32.60 -25.04
C VAL A 598 -10.46 -31.83 -26.29
N ASP A 599 -9.81 -30.67 -26.14
CA ASP A 599 -9.29 -29.90 -27.27
C ASP A 599 -8.27 -30.74 -28.09
N CYS A 600 -7.41 -31.54 -27.43
CA CYS A 600 -6.50 -32.48 -28.13
C CYS A 600 -7.25 -33.48 -29.03
N ILE A 601 -8.31 -34.10 -28.51
CA ILE A 601 -9.04 -35.17 -29.21
C ILE A 601 -9.80 -34.62 -30.41
N GLN A 602 -10.25 -33.36 -30.33
CA GLN A 602 -10.89 -32.66 -31.44
C GLN A 602 -9.91 -32.24 -32.55
N VAL A 603 -8.61 -32.39 -32.35
CA VAL A 603 -7.61 -32.24 -33.42
C VAL A 603 -7.49 -33.56 -34.18
N GLN A 604 -8.06 -33.64 -35.39
CA GLN A 604 -7.88 -34.79 -36.28
C GLN A 604 -6.44 -34.84 -36.81
N PHE A 605 -5.48 -35.29 -36.00
CA PHE A 605 -4.11 -35.60 -36.46
C PHE A 605 -4.03 -36.89 -37.29
N PHE A 606 -5.09 -37.70 -37.25
CA PHE A 606 -5.18 -38.99 -37.90
C PHE A 606 -6.10 -38.92 -39.12
N HIS A 607 -5.51 -38.55 -40.25
CA HIS A 607 -5.84 -39.16 -41.53
C HIS A 607 -4.57 -39.51 -42.27
#